data_AF-A0A971TX53-F1
#
_entry.id   AF-A0A971TX53-F1
#
_cell.length_a   1.000
_cell.length_b   1.000
_cell.length_c   1.000
_cell.angle_alpha   90.00
_cell.angle_beta   90.00
_cell.angle_gamma   90.00
#
_symmetry.space_group_name_H-M   'P 1'
#
loop_
_entity.id
_entity.type
_entity.pdbx_description
1 polymer ?
#
loop_
_entity_poly.entity_id
_entity_poly.type
_entity_poly.pdbx_seq_one_letter_code
_entity_poly.pdbx_strand_id
1 'polypeptide(L)'
;MPVSPEKEKALLDRMERLGVAESDFRETFVRSSGPGGQKVNKTSSCVQLVHLPTGLSVKCQRERSQAMNRFLARRLLLDRIEKLQKGVVEAERDRVEKIRRQKRKRSKRAKEKMLEGKRRQSEKKGLRARIPRDGD
;
A
#
# COMPACT_ATOMS: atom_id res chain seq x y z
N MET A 1 1.59 13.40 -32.71
CA MET A 1 1.90 11.97 -32.54
C MET A 1 0.71 11.32 -31.87
N PRO A 2 -0.12 10.58 -32.61
CA PRO A 2 -1.11 9.70 -32.01
C PRO A 2 -0.43 8.59 -31.21
N VAL A 3 -1.12 8.06 -30.20
CA VAL A 3 -0.64 6.90 -29.45
C VAL A 3 -0.78 5.67 -30.34
N SER A 4 0.14 4.71 -30.27
CA SER A 4 0.02 3.46 -31.02
C SER A 4 -1.27 2.72 -30.61
N PRO A 5 -2.07 2.18 -31.56
CA PRO A 5 -3.29 1.44 -31.25
C PRO A 5 -3.09 0.29 -30.27
N GLU A 6 -1.94 -0.38 -30.34
CA GLU A 6 -1.59 -1.48 -29.41
C GLU A 6 -1.53 -1.01 -27.96
N LYS A 7 -1.00 0.20 -27.72
CA LYS A 7 -0.88 0.78 -26.38
C LYS A 7 -2.24 1.20 -25.84
N GLU A 8 -3.13 1.68 -26.70
CA GLU A 8 -4.51 2.02 -26.32
C GLU A 8 -5.29 0.76 -25.95
N LYS A 9 -5.18 -0.31 -26.74
CA LYS A 9 -5.79 -1.60 -26.42
C LYS A 9 -5.28 -2.16 -25.08
N ALA A 10 -3.97 -2.17 -24.87
CA ALA A 10 -3.40 -2.62 -23.60
C ALA A 10 -3.86 -1.78 -22.39
N LEU A 11 -4.18 -0.50 -22.59
CA LEU A 11 -4.74 0.35 -21.55
C LEU A 11 -6.18 -0.06 -21.21
N LEU A 12 -7.00 -0.31 -22.23
CA LEU A 12 -8.39 -0.75 -22.08
C LEU A 12 -8.47 -2.11 -21.38
N ASP A 13 -7.68 -3.09 -21.82
CA ASP A 13 -7.61 -4.41 -21.19
C ASP A 13 -7.22 -4.28 -19.69
N ARG A 14 -6.32 -3.35 -19.38
CA ARG A 14 -5.91 -3.08 -17.99
C ARG A 14 -7.01 -2.41 -17.17
N MET A 15 -7.79 -1.53 -17.78
CA MET A 15 -8.95 -0.90 -17.14
C MET A 15 -10.02 -1.93 -16.81
N GLU A 16 -10.33 -2.82 -17.75
CA GLU A 16 -11.27 -3.92 -17.56
C GLU A 16 -10.83 -4.85 -16.43
N ARG A 17 -9.54 -5.24 -16.41
CA ARG A 17 -8.97 -6.06 -15.32
C ARG A 17 -9.10 -5.40 -13.94
N LEU A 18 -9.05 -4.08 -13.87
CA LEU A 18 -9.18 -3.33 -12.62
C LEU A 18 -10.63 -2.93 -12.30
N GLY A 19 -11.59 -3.25 -13.19
CA GLY A 19 -13.00 -2.90 -13.05
C GLY A 19 -13.27 -1.40 -13.13
N VAL A 20 -12.46 -0.65 -13.88
CA VAL A 20 -12.56 0.81 -14.00
C VAL A 20 -13.17 1.18 -15.36
N ALA A 21 -14.24 1.97 -15.37
CA ALA A 21 -14.86 2.45 -16.60
C ALA A 21 -14.30 3.82 -17.02
N GLU A 22 -14.34 4.14 -18.32
CA GLU A 22 -13.96 5.46 -18.81
C GLU A 22 -14.89 6.57 -18.29
N SER A 23 -16.15 6.25 -18.02
CA SER A 23 -17.15 7.16 -17.45
C SER A 23 -16.80 7.66 -16.05
N ASP A 24 -15.96 6.93 -15.32
CA ASP A 24 -15.59 7.26 -13.94
C ASP A 24 -14.50 8.32 -13.85
N PHE A 25 -14.02 8.80 -15.00
CA PHE A 25 -12.96 9.78 -15.08
C PHE A 25 -13.48 11.17 -15.39
N ARG A 26 -13.11 12.12 -14.54
CA ARG A 26 -13.24 13.55 -14.83
C ARG A 26 -11.91 14.08 -15.36
N GLU A 27 -11.89 14.42 -16.64
CA GLU A 27 -10.75 15.03 -17.32
C GLU A 27 -10.86 16.56 -17.32
N THR A 28 -9.76 17.24 -17.01
CA THR A 28 -9.63 18.69 -17.08
C THR A 28 -8.29 19.07 -17.70
N PHE A 29 -8.31 20.07 -18.58
CA PHE A 29 -7.12 20.56 -19.26
C PHE A 29 -6.65 21.86 -18.62
N VAL A 30 -5.39 21.87 -18.21
CA VAL A 30 -4.77 23.00 -17.51
C VAL A 30 -3.59 23.50 -18.34
N ARG A 31 -3.26 24.79 -18.21
CA ARG A 31 -2.02 25.32 -18.74
C ARG A 31 -0.84 24.72 -17.96
N SER A 32 0.19 24.32 -18.68
CA SER A 32 1.40 23.79 -18.06
C SER A 32 2.11 24.90 -17.29
N SER A 33 2.58 24.60 -16.09
CA SER A 33 3.30 25.56 -15.24
C SER A 33 4.81 25.32 -15.33
N GLY A 34 5.60 26.38 -15.53
CA GLY A 34 7.06 26.33 -15.48
C GLY A 34 7.74 27.29 -16.46
N PRO A 35 9.09 27.45 -16.38
CA PRO A 35 9.84 28.21 -17.37
C PRO A 35 9.67 27.54 -18.75
N GLY A 36 9.00 28.22 -19.66
CA GLY A 36 8.67 27.68 -20.97
C GLY A 36 8.50 28.78 -22.01
N GLY A 37 8.68 28.42 -23.28
CA GLY A 37 8.43 29.32 -24.39
C GLY A 37 6.94 29.60 -24.62
N GLN A 38 6.62 30.41 -25.63
CA GLN A 38 5.24 30.82 -25.96
C GLN A 38 4.24 29.66 -26.03
N LYS A 39 4.67 28.49 -26.51
CA LYS A 39 3.83 27.29 -26.65
C LYS A 39 3.32 26.75 -25.30
N VAL A 40 4.15 26.79 -24.25
CA VAL A 40 3.78 26.29 -22.92
C VAL A 40 2.75 27.21 -22.25
N ASN A 41 2.89 28.52 -22.46
CA ASN A 41 2.02 29.53 -21.87
C ASN A 41 0.65 29.64 -22.57
N LYS A 42 0.60 29.37 -23.88
CA LYS A 42 -0.63 29.51 -24.69
C LYS A 42 -1.45 28.21 -24.77
N THR A 43 -0.81 27.04 -24.73
CA THR A 43 -1.48 25.76 -24.94
C THR A 43 -1.80 25.05 -23.62
N SER A 44 -3.05 24.64 -23.42
CA SER A 44 -3.50 23.81 -22.31
C SER A 44 -3.15 22.33 -22.52
N SER A 45 -1.85 22.03 -22.51
CA SER A 45 -1.34 20.66 -22.73
C SER A 45 -1.33 19.78 -21.49
N CYS A 46 -1.42 20.35 -20.28
CA CYS A 46 -1.40 19.58 -19.04
C CYS A 46 -2.77 18.93 -18.81
N VAL A 47 -2.78 17.64 -18.51
CA VAL A 47 -4.00 16.86 -18.24
C VAL A 47 -4.09 16.57 -16.75
N GLN A 48 -5.19 16.99 -16.14
CA GLN A 48 -5.58 16.59 -14.80
C GLN A 48 -6.75 15.62 -14.90
N LEU A 49 -6.53 14.42 -14.38
CA LEU A 49 -7.48 13.31 -14.42
C LEU A 49 -7.85 12.93 -12.99
N VAL A 50 -9.16 12.84 -12.72
CA VAL A 50 -9.70 12.45 -11.41
C VAL A 50 -10.56 11.21 -11.58
N HIS A 51 -10.32 10.17 -10.79
CA HIS A 51 -11.21 9.03 -10.68
C HIS A 51 -12.25 9.33 -9.59
N LEU A 52 -13.52 9.45 -9.99
CA LEU A 52 -14.62 9.81 -9.10
C LEU A 52 -14.84 8.80 -7.95
N PRO A 53 -14.91 7.48 -8.18
CA PRO A 53 -15.24 6.53 -7.11
C PRO A 53 -14.12 6.36 -6.07
N THR A 54 -12.85 6.47 -6.44
CA THR A 54 -11.74 6.38 -5.46
C THR A 54 -11.26 7.74 -4.95
N GLY A 55 -11.68 8.84 -5.57
CA GLY A 55 -11.17 10.19 -5.28
C GLY A 55 -9.71 10.42 -5.67
N LEU A 56 -9.06 9.47 -6.36
CA LEU A 56 -7.67 9.61 -6.77
C LEU A 56 -7.54 10.62 -7.92
N SER A 57 -6.57 11.53 -7.79
CA SER A 57 -6.27 12.52 -8.83
C SER A 57 -4.83 12.41 -9.31
N VAL A 58 -4.59 12.64 -10.60
CA VAL A 58 -3.27 12.66 -11.25
C VAL A 58 -3.19 13.90 -12.12
N LYS A 59 -2.01 14.54 -12.15
CA LYS A 59 -1.67 15.59 -13.12
C LYS A 59 -0.49 15.11 -13.97
N CYS A 60 -0.56 15.31 -15.29
CA CYS A 60 0.50 14.92 -16.22
C CYS A 60 0.82 16.06 -17.21
N GLN A 61 2.09 16.48 -17.21
CA GLN A 61 2.65 17.52 -18.09
C GLN A 61 3.96 17.08 -18.76
N ARG A 62 4.08 15.80 -19.13
CA ARG A 62 5.35 15.22 -19.63
C ARG A 62 5.64 15.62 -21.07
N GLU A 63 4.63 15.57 -21.92
CA GLU A 63 4.76 15.72 -23.36
C GLU A 63 4.14 17.03 -23.84
N ARG A 64 4.56 17.51 -25.01
CA ARG A 64 3.96 18.71 -25.63
C ARG A 64 2.55 18.43 -26.17
N SER A 65 2.18 17.17 -26.36
CA SER A 65 0.89 16.74 -26.89
C SER A 65 -0.08 16.36 -25.78
N GLN A 66 -1.27 16.94 -25.83
CA GLN A 66 -2.38 16.66 -24.91
C GLN A 66 -2.81 15.18 -24.97
N ALA A 67 -2.91 14.58 -26.16
CA ALA A 67 -3.31 13.18 -26.32
C ALA A 67 -2.34 12.23 -25.61
N MET A 68 -1.04 12.49 -25.74
CA MET A 68 0.00 11.69 -25.07
C MET A 68 -0.05 11.90 -23.55
N ASN A 69 -0.28 13.13 -23.08
CA ASN A 69 -0.46 13.41 -21.65
C ASN A 69 -1.73 12.74 -21.09
N ARG A 70 -2.81 12.64 -21.87
CA ARG A 70 -4.03 11.92 -21.48
C ARG A 70 -3.76 10.43 -21.30
N PHE A 71 -3.09 9.81 -22.26
CA PHE A 71 -2.69 8.40 -22.16
C PHE A 71 -1.80 8.15 -20.93
N LEU A 72 -0.79 9.00 -20.71
CA LEU A 72 0.11 8.89 -19.56
C LEU A 72 -0.63 9.12 -18.23
N ALA A 73 -1.56 10.09 -18.18
CA ALA A 73 -2.37 10.34 -17.00
C ALA A 73 -3.25 9.13 -16.64
N ARG A 74 -3.91 8.51 -17.64
CA ARG A 74 -4.70 7.28 -17.44
C ARG A 74 -3.83 6.14 -16.93
N ARG A 75 -2.66 5.90 -17.54
CA ARG A 75 -1.72 4.87 -17.08
C ARG A 75 -1.30 5.06 -15.62
N LEU A 76 -0.91 6.29 -15.26
CA LEU A 76 -0.50 6.64 -13.90
C LEU A 76 -1.64 6.51 -12.87
N LEU A 77 -2.88 6.80 -13.28
CA LEU A 77 -4.05 6.64 -12.43
C LEU A 77 -4.33 5.17 -12.15
N LEU A 78 -4.27 4.31 -13.18
CA LEU A 78 -4.39 2.86 -13.02
C LEU A 78 -3.30 2.27 -12.14
N ASP A 79 -2.04 2.74 -12.27
CA ASP A 79 -0.95 2.31 -11.39
C ASP A 79 -1.25 2.64 -9.91
N ARG A 80 -1.88 3.79 -9.63
CA ARG A 80 -2.26 4.18 -8.27
C ARG A 80 -3.43 3.34 -7.74
N ILE A 81 -4.43 3.06 -8.58
CA ILE A 81 -5.57 2.20 -8.22
C ILE A 81 -5.08 0.78 -7.91
N GLU A 82 -4.20 0.22 -8.74
CA GLU A 82 -3.63 -1.11 -8.53
C GLU A 82 -2.82 -1.18 -7.22
N LYS A 83 -2.02 -0.15 -6.93
CA LYS A 83 -1.29 -0.07 -5.65
C LYS A 83 -2.22 0.01 -4.45
N LEU A 84 -3.33 0.74 -4.56
CA LEU A 84 -4.32 0.83 -3.50
C LEU A 84 -4.99 -0.53 -3.24
N GLN A 85 -5.42 -1.22 -4.30
CA GLN A 85 -5.99 -2.57 -4.18
C GLN A 85 -4.99 -3.56 -3.57
N LYS A 86 -3.73 -3.58 -4.05
CA LYS A 86 -2.68 -4.44 -3.51
C LYS A 86 -2.37 -4.14 -2.04
N GLY A 87 -2.24 -2.86 -1.70
CA GLY A 87 -1.96 -2.43 -0.32
C GLY A 87 -3.05 -2.85 0.67
N VAL A 88 -4.33 -2.87 0.26
CA VAL A 88 -5.42 -3.40 1.10
C VAL A 88 -5.25 -4.90 1.35
N VAL A 89 -4.92 -5.68 0.31
CA VAL A 89 -4.70 -7.12 0.43
C VAL A 89 -3.49 -7.42 1.31
N GLU A 90 -2.39 -6.68 1.14
CA GLU A 90 -1.18 -6.83 1.95
C GLU A 90 -1.44 -6.45 3.41
N ALA A 91 -2.11 -5.33 3.67
CA ALA A 91 -2.46 -4.92 5.03
C ALA A 91 -3.33 -5.95 5.74
N GLU A 92 -4.27 -6.59 5.03
CA GLU A 92 -5.10 -7.64 5.60
C GLU A 92 -4.29 -8.92 5.88
N ARG A 93 -3.38 -9.30 4.98
CA ARG A 93 -2.43 -10.41 5.21
C ARG A 93 -1.56 -10.15 6.44
N ASP A 94 -1.03 -8.95 6.58
CA ASP A 94 -0.20 -8.55 7.72
C ASP A 94 -0.99 -8.60 9.03
N ARG A 95 -2.25 -8.17 9.03
CA ARG A 95 -3.16 -8.29 10.19
C ARG A 95 -3.37 -9.75 10.58
N VAL A 96 -3.70 -10.61 9.60
CA VAL A 96 -3.89 -12.04 9.83
C VAL A 96 -2.61 -12.69 10.36
N GLU A 97 -1.45 -12.34 9.79
CA GLU A 97 -0.17 -12.86 10.26
C GLU A 97 0.14 -12.38 11.68
N LYS A 98 -0.11 -11.12 12.01
CA LYS A 98 0.06 -10.58 13.36
C LYS A 98 -0.79 -11.33 14.37
N ILE A 99 -2.07 -11.58 14.06
CA ILE A 99 -2.98 -12.38 14.90
C ILE A 99 -2.42 -13.81 15.06
N ARG A 100 -1.96 -14.43 13.98
CA ARG A 100 -1.37 -15.77 14.00
C ARG A 100 -0.11 -15.82 14.87
N ARG A 101 0.76 -14.81 14.77
CA ARG A 101 1.97 -14.67 15.60
C ARG A 101 1.62 -14.49 17.08
N GLN A 102 0.61 -13.67 17.40
CA GLN A 102 0.13 -13.49 18.77
C GLN A 102 -0.44 -14.78 19.38
N LYS A 103 -1.23 -15.53 18.60
CA LYS A 103 -1.84 -16.80 19.03
C LYS A 103 -0.86 -17.99 18.98
N ARG A 104 0.39 -17.78 18.55
CA ARG A 104 1.36 -18.86 18.36
C ARG A 104 1.74 -19.47 19.72
N LYS A 105 1.50 -20.78 19.87
CA LYS A 105 1.94 -21.52 21.06
C LYS A 105 3.47 -21.49 21.16
N ARG A 106 3.98 -21.28 22.37
CA ARG A 106 5.42 -21.37 22.68
C ARG A 106 5.95 -22.76 22.30
N SER A 107 7.18 -22.81 21.80
CA SER A 107 7.86 -24.06 21.44
C SER A 107 8.05 -24.96 22.67
N LYS A 108 8.17 -26.27 22.45
CA LYS A 108 8.39 -27.27 23.51
C LYS A 108 9.61 -26.91 24.37
N ARG A 109 10.74 -26.61 23.71
CA ARG A 109 11.98 -26.17 24.37
C ARG A 109 11.80 -24.90 25.21
N ALA A 110 11.04 -23.92 24.73
CA ALA A 110 10.77 -22.69 25.49
C ALA A 110 9.90 -22.95 26.73
N LYS A 111 8.95 -23.89 26.64
CA LYS A 111 8.15 -24.31 27.79
C LYS A 111 8.99 -25.08 28.81
N GLU A 112 9.84 -26.00 28.36
CA GLU A 112 10.74 -26.77 29.23
C GLU A 112 11.70 -25.86 30.01
N LYS A 113 12.38 -24.94 29.32
CA LYS A 113 13.27 -23.95 29.96
C LYS A 113 12.55 -23.09 31.01
N MET A 114 11.30 -22.71 30.75
CA MET A 114 10.49 -21.95 31.71
C MET A 114 10.16 -22.78 32.96
N LEU A 115 9.83 -24.05 32.77
CA LEU A 115 9.48 -24.95 33.85
C LEU A 115 10.69 -25.26 34.73
N GLU A 116 11.85 -25.47 34.12
CA GLU A 116 13.14 -25.61 34.80
C GLU A 116 13.51 -24.35 35.62
N GLY A 117 13.35 -23.16 35.02
CA GLY A 117 13.55 -21.89 35.74
C GLY A 117 12.62 -21.75 36.95
N LYS A 118 11.36 -22.18 36.85
CA LYS A 118 10.41 -22.20 37.99
C LYS A 118 10.85 -23.17 39.08
N ARG A 119 11.29 -24.37 38.72
CA ARG A 119 11.80 -25.37 39.69
C ARG A 119 12.98 -24.81 40.48
N ARG A 120 13.97 -24.25 39.78
CA ARG A 120 15.16 -23.64 40.40
C ARG A 120 14.81 -22.47 41.34
N GLN A 121 13.84 -21.64 40.95
CA GLN A 121 13.37 -20.54 41.79
C GLN A 121 12.69 -21.05 43.07
N SER A 122 11.91 -22.14 42.97
CA SER A 122 11.24 -22.77 44.09
C SER A 122 12.24 -23.36 45.09
N GLU A 123 13.22 -24.12 44.60
CA GLU A 123 14.31 -24.67 45.43
C GLU A 123 15.04 -23.55 46.19
N LYS A 124 15.42 -22.48 45.47
CA LYS A 124 16.06 -21.31 46.08
C LYS A 124 15.21 -20.64 47.16
N LYS A 125 13.88 -20.57 46.98
CA LYS A 125 12.96 -20.01 47.99
C LYS A 125 12.78 -20.94 49.18
N GLY A 126 12.72 -22.26 48.96
CA GLY A 126 12.66 -23.24 50.04
C GLY A 126 13.89 -23.17 50.95
N LEU A 127 15.08 -23.06 50.37
CA LEU A 127 16.33 -22.86 51.12
C LEU A 127 16.40 -21.54 51.90
N ARG A 128 15.59 -20.55 51.51
CA ARG A 128 15.46 -19.25 52.20
C ARG A 128 14.26 -19.20 53.14
N ALA A 129 13.48 -20.28 53.24
CA ALA A 129 12.33 -20.32 54.12
C ALA A 129 12.81 -20.16 55.57
N ARG A 130 11.98 -19.52 56.40
CA ARG A 130 12.31 -19.25 57.79
C ARG A 130 12.54 -20.58 58.49
N ILE A 131 13.73 -20.77 59.02
CA ILE A 131 14.06 -21.92 59.86
C ILE A 131 13.15 -21.85 61.09
N PRO A 132 12.43 -22.92 61.46
CA PRO A 132 11.66 -22.95 62.69
C PRO A 132 12.62 -22.66 63.86
N ARG A 133 12.25 -21.73 64.75
CA ARG A 133 12.95 -21.60 66.03
C ARG A 133 12.39 -22.70 66.93
N ASP A 134 13.22 -23.63 67.35
CA ASP A 134 12.81 -24.66 68.31
C ASP A 134 12.44 -23.99 69.65
N GLY A 135 11.18 -24.16 70.07
CA GLY A 135 10.68 -23.74 71.39
C GLY A 135 9.36 -22.97 71.39
N ASP A 136 8.25 -23.70 71.35
CA ASP A 136 6.96 -23.42 72.03
C ASP A 136 6.60 -24.67 72.84
#